data_AF-W1Y0D8-F1
#
_entry.id   AF-W1Y0D8-F1
#
_cell.length_a   1.000
_cell.length_b   1.000
_cell.length_c   1.000
_cell.angle_alpha   90.00
_cell.angle_beta   90.00
_cell.angle_gamma   90.00
#
_symmetry.space_group_name_H-M   'P 1'
#
loop_
_entity.id
_entity.type
_entity.pdbx_description
1 polymer ?
#
loop_
_entity_poly.entity_id
_entity_poly.type
_entity_poly.pdbx_seq_one_letter_code
_entity_poly.pdbx_strand_id
1 'polypeptide(L)'
;WMKSLIPTSVEVYHDSLCRKIWREDDKWHVIFRADGWEQHITARYLVGADGANSMVRRHLYPDHQIRKYVAIQQWFAEKHPVPFYSCIFDNAITDCYSWSISKDGY
;
A
#
# COMPACT_ATOMS: atom_id res chain seq x y z
N TRP A 1 0.08 5.92 -14.57
CA TRP A 1 0.22 7.39 -14.59
C TRP A 1 1.27 7.89 -13.59
N MET A 2 1.08 7.86 -12.27
CA MET A 2 2.09 8.42 -11.33
C MET A 2 3.52 7.84 -11.44
N LYS A 3 3.71 6.56 -11.79
CA LYS A 3 5.05 5.99 -11.96
C LYS A 3 5.87 6.67 -13.07
N SER A 4 5.22 7.28 -14.08
CA SER A 4 5.94 8.00 -15.13
C SER A 4 6.55 9.32 -14.67
N LEU A 5 6.25 9.75 -13.44
CA LEU A 5 6.84 10.93 -12.82
C LEU A 5 8.15 10.61 -12.08
N ILE A 6 8.51 9.33 -11.96
CA ILE A 6 9.76 8.93 -11.30
C ILE A 6 10.93 9.38 -12.18
N PRO A 7 11.88 10.18 -11.64
CA PRO A 7 13.05 10.61 -12.40
C PRO A 7 13.88 9.41 -12.87
N THR A 8 14.51 9.51 -14.03
CA THR A 8 15.37 8.45 -14.60
C THR A 8 16.60 8.14 -13.75
N SER A 9 16.98 9.05 -12.85
CA SER A 9 18.06 8.85 -11.87
C SER A 9 17.68 7.91 -10.73
N VAL A 10 16.41 7.54 -10.60
CA VAL A 10 15.93 6.63 -9.55
C VAL A 10 15.94 5.21 -10.10
N GLU A 11 16.64 4.32 -9.41
CA GLU A 11 16.59 2.89 -9.70
C GLU A 11 15.26 2.30 -9.21
N VAL A 12 14.54 1.62 -10.11
CA VAL A 12 13.21 1.08 -9.83
C VAL A 12 13.22 -0.42 -10.12
N TYR A 13 12.94 -1.21 -9.08
CA TYR A 13 12.74 -2.66 -9.21
C TYR A 13 11.25 -2.97 -9.33
N HIS A 14 10.85 -3.50 -10.48
CA HIS A 14 9.49 -3.99 -10.72
C HIS A 14 9.30 -5.43 -10.25
N ASP A 15 8.04 -5.81 -9.99
CA ASP A 15 7.64 -7.15 -9.54
C ASP A 15 8.52 -7.70 -8.41
N SER A 16 8.91 -6.79 -7.52
CA SER A 16 9.87 -7.03 -6.46
C SER A 16 9.17 -7.15 -5.11
N LEU A 17 9.75 -7.96 -4.22
CA LEU A 17 9.21 -8.19 -2.89
C LEU A 17 10.32 -8.09 -1.85
N CYS A 18 10.21 -7.10 -0.97
CA CYS A 18 11.05 -6.98 0.21
C CYS A 18 10.78 -8.15 1.16
N ARG A 19 11.85 -8.87 1.54
CA ARG A 19 11.80 -10.10 2.35
C ARG A 19 12.34 -9.90 3.76
N LYS A 20 13.39 -9.09 3.91
CA LYS A 20 14.03 -8.84 5.21
C LYS A 20 14.59 -7.43 5.25
N ILE A 21 14.46 -6.81 6.42
CA ILE A 21 15.14 -5.56 6.76
C ILE A 21 15.78 -5.69 8.13
N TRP A 22 16.90 -5.01 8.31
CA TRP A 22 17.53 -4.80 9.62
C TRP A 22 18.43 -3.57 9.58
N ARG A 23 18.88 -3.13 10.75
CA ARG A 23 19.82 -2.02 10.89
C ARG A 23 21.09 -2.50 11.58
N GLU A 24 22.23 -2.18 10.99
CA GLU A 24 23.57 -2.51 11.47
C GLU A 24 24.53 -1.43 10.95
N ASP A 25 25.58 -1.09 11.71
CA ASP A 25 26.60 -0.09 11.32
C ASP A 25 26.03 1.23 10.75
N ASP A 26 24.97 1.74 11.39
CA ASP A 26 24.23 2.95 11.00
C ASP A 26 23.65 2.93 9.57
N LYS A 27 23.41 1.73 9.01
CA LYS A 27 22.76 1.53 7.72
C LYS A 27 21.60 0.57 7.83
N TRP A 28 20.61 0.79 6.97
CA TRP A 28 19.59 -0.18 6.66
C TRP A 28 20.13 -1.19 5.67
N HIS A 29 19.84 -2.45 5.95
CA HIS A 29 20.07 -3.56 5.03
C HIS A 29 18.72 -4.08 4.57
N VAL A 30 18.62 -4.38 3.28
CA VAL A 30 17.39 -4.85 2.67
C VAL A 30 17.70 -6.06 1.80
N ILE A 31 16.98 -7.15 2.04
CA ILE A 31 16.92 -8.30 1.14
C ILE A 31 15.57 -8.26 0.44
N PHE A 32 15.59 -8.32 -0.89
CA PHE A 32 14.38 -8.37 -1.71
C PHE A 32 14.57 -9.31 -2.90
N ARG A 33 13.49 -9.76 -3.50
CA ARG A 33 13.53 -10.51 -4.76
C ARG A 33 13.27 -9.56 -5.92
N ALA A 34 14.06 -9.62 -6.99
CA ALA A 34 13.81 -8.96 -8.26
C ALA A 34 14.34 -9.84 -9.41
N ASP A 35 13.63 -9.85 -10.54
CA ASP A 35 13.97 -10.64 -11.73
C ASP A 35 14.21 -12.14 -11.44
N GLY A 36 13.50 -12.67 -10.44
CA GLY A 36 13.62 -14.06 -10.01
C GLY A 36 14.73 -14.33 -8.99
N TRP A 37 15.65 -13.40 -8.76
CA TRP A 37 16.84 -13.54 -7.90
C TRP A 37 16.73 -12.74 -6.60
N GLU A 38 17.49 -13.14 -5.59
CA GLU A 38 17.63 -12.38 -4.34
C GLU A 38 18.67 -11.27 -4.50
N GLN A 39 18.33 -10.07 -4.03
CA GLN A 39 19.14 -8.86 -4.09
C GLN A 39 19.39 -8.34 -2.67
N HIS A 40 20.58 -7.78 -2.47
CA HIS A 40 21.05 -7.28 -1.17
C HIS A 40 21.53 -5.86 -1.36
N ILE A 41 20.90 -4.91 -0.68
CA ILE A 41 21.29 -3.49 -0.74
C ILE A 41 21.44 -2.90 0.65
N THR A 42 22.20 -1.81 0.73
CA THR A 42 22.29 -0.98 1.93
C THR A 42 21.90 0.46 1.64
N ALA A 43 21.30 1.13 2.62
CA ALA A 43 20.87 2.52 2.51
C ALA A 43 21.00 3.24 3.86
N ARG A 44 21.16 4.57 3.83
CA ARG A 44 21.15 5.39 5.06
C ARG A 44 19.75 5.56 5.63
N TYR A 45 18.76 5.63 4.75
CA TYR A 45 17.35 5.83 5.11
C TYR A 45 16.50 4.75 4.46
N LEU A 46 15.52 4.27 5.21
CA LEU A 46 14.48 3.35 4.76
C LEU A 46 13.13 4.01 4.98
N VAL A 47 12.30 4.06 3.93
CA VAL A 47 10.96 4.64 3.99
C VAL A 47 9.93 3.52 3.75
N GLY A 48 9.03 3.32 4.71
CA GLY A 48 7.93 2.35 4.60
C GLY A 48 6.79 2.89 3.75
N ALA A 49 6.81 2.59 2.44
CA ALA A 49 5.73 2.88 1.49
C ALA A 49 5.03 1.59 1.00
N ASP A 50 4.95 0.59 1.87
CA ASP A 50 4.55 -0.81 1.60
C ASP A 50 3.11 -1.14 2.02
N GLY A 51 2.28 -0.11 2.27
CA GLY A 51 0.83 -0.22 2.43
C GLY A 51 0.35 -0.92 3.70
N ALA A 52 -0.88 -1.47 3.67
CA ALA A 52 -1.52 -2.05 4.84
C ALA A 52 -0.72 -3.23 5.45
N ASN A 53 -0.05 -4.02 4.60
CA ASN A 53 0.77 -5.17 5.01
C ASN A 53 2.23 -4.81 5.36
N SER A 54 2.49 -3.54 5.68
CA SER A 54 3.83 -2.98 5.88
C SER A 54 4.74 -3.87 6.74
N MET A 55 5.87 -4.28 6.17
CA MET A 55 6.93 -4.97 6.89
C MET A 55 7.79 -3.96 7.66
N VAL A 56 7.99 -2.76 7.09
CA VAL A 56 8.76 -1.70 7.75
C VAL A 56 8.12 -1.34 9.08
N ARG A 57 6.79 -1.12 9.09
CA ARG A 57 6.05 -0.86 10.34
C ARG A 57 6.17 -2.01 11.33
N ARG A 58 5.97 -3.26 10.89
CA ARG A 58 6.05 -4.44 11.77
C ARG A 58 7.45 -4.65 12.36
N HIS A 59 8.50 -4.31 11.63
CA HIS A 59 9.87 -4.40 12.12
C HIS A 59 10.18 -3.33 13.16
N LEU A 60 9.80 -2.08 12.88
CA LEU A 60 10.10 -0.94 13.76
C LEU A 60 9.22 -0.91 15.01
N TYR A 61 7.97 -1.37 14.90
CA TYR A 61 6.97 -1.28 15.95
C TYR A 61 6.23 -2.63 16.09
N PRO A 62 6.91 -3.70 16.51
CA PRO A 62 6.35 -5.05 16.52
C PRO A 62 5.11 -5.19 17.41
N ASP A 63 5.08 -4.45 18.52
CA ASP A 63 3.98 -4.51 19.49
C ASP A 63 2.87 -3.48 19.21
N HIS A 64 3.05 -2.62 18.20
CA HIS A 64 2.09 -1.57 17.90
C HIS A 64 0.88 -2.13 17.13
N GLN A 65 -0.27 -2.11 17.78
CA GLN A 65 -1.54 -2.47 17.17
C GLN A 65 -2.20 -1.23 16.56
N ILE A 66 -2.66 -1.39 15.31
CA ILE A 66 -3.47 -0.38 14.61
C ILE A 66 -4.92 -0.84 14.57
N ARG A 67 -5.86 0.10 14.54
CA ARG A 67 -7.25 -0.19 14.23
C ARG A 67 -7.34 -0.71 12.80
N LYS A 68 -8.01 -1.84 12.61
CA LYS A 68 -8.19 -2.50 11.32
C LYS A 68 -9.67 -2.64 11.04
N TYR A 69 -10.07 -2.28 9.84
CA TYR A 69 -11.44 -2.48 9.34
C TYR A 69 -11.39 -3.35 8.11
N VAL A 70 -12.41 -4.20 7.97
CA VAL A 70 -12.62 -5.01 6.77
C VAL A 70 -13.56 -4.25 5.86
N ALA A 71 -13.11 -4.03 4.64
CA ALA A 71 -13.90 -3.48 3.55
C ALA A 71 -14.35 -4.64 2.64
N ILE A 72 -15.65 -4.71 2.34
CA ILE A 72 -16.20 -5.60 1.31
C ILE A 72 -16.67 -4.71 0.17
N GLN A 73 -16.24 -5.02 -1.05
CA GLN A 73 -16.55 -4.22 -2.24
C GLN A 73 -16.96 -5.13 -3.40
N GLN A 74 -17.90 -4.64 -4.21
CA GLN A 74 -18.31 -5.24 -5.47
C GLN A 74 -18.45 -4.15 -6.55
N TRP A 75 -18.21 -4.53 -7.80
CA TRP A 75 -18.41 -3.67 -8.97
C TRP A 75 -19.80 -3.87 -9.55
N PHE A 76 -20.44 -2.78 -9.98
CA PHE A 76 -21.74 -2.78 -10.64
C PHE A 76 -21.63 -1.94 -11.90
N ALA A 77 -22.26 -2.34 -13.00
CA ALA A 77 -22.26 -1.49 -14.20
C ALA A 77 -23.11 -0.24 -13.94
N GLU A 78 -22.58 0.93 -14.29
CA GLU A 78 -23.28 2.20 -14.12
C GLU A 78 -24.49 2.25 -15.06
N LYS A 79 -25.65 2.60 -14.51
CA LYS A 79 -26.91 2.72 -15.27
C LYS A 79 -27.29 4.17 -15.50
N HIS A 80 -26.65 5.10 -14.79
CA HIS A 80 -26.96 6.51 -14.83
C HIS A 80 -25.76 7.30 -15.34
N PRO A 81 -25.94 8.16 -16.36
CA PRO A 81 -24.83 8.86 -17.02
C PRO A 81 -24.18 9.95 -16.16
N VAL A 82 -24.62 10.13 -14.92
CA VAL A 82 -24.12 11.18 -14.01
C VAL A 82 -23.35 10.50 -12.87
N PRO A 83 -22.01 10.61 -12.85
CA PRO A 83 -21.20 10.05 -11.78
C PRO A 83 -21.67 10.52 -10.41
N PHE A 84 -21.85 9.59 -9.48
CA PHE A 84 -22.28 9.91 -8.11
C PHE A 84 -21.33 9.27 -7.09
N TYR A 85 -20.74 10.14 -6.26
CA TYR A 85 -19.92 9.73 -5.14
C TYR A 85 -20.74 9.85 -3.87
N SER A 86 -20.79 8.79 -3.09
CA SER A 86 -21.52 8.80 -1.82
C SER A 86 -20.72 8.20 -0.69
N CYS A 87 -21.05 8.70 0.49
CA CYS A 87 -20.61 8.17 1.77
C CYS A 87 -21.85 8.07 2.65
N ILE A 88 -22.19 6.86 3.08
CA ILE A 88 -23.41 6.55 3.82
C ILE A 88 -23.00 6.16 5.23
N PHE A 89 -23.55 6.88 6.21
CA PHE A 89 -23.31 6.66 7.63
C PHE A 89 -24.57 6.09 8.27
N ASP A 90 -24.45 4.92 8.90
CA ASP A 90 -25.51 4.33 9.72
C ASP A 90 -24.90 3.80 11.02
N ASN A 91 -24.91 4.67 12.03
CA ASN A 91 -24.34 4.39 13.34
C ASN A 91 -25.12 3.30 14.12
N ALA A 92 -26.31 2.89 13.66
CA ALA A 92 -27.04 1.77 14.26
C ALA A 92 -26.48 0.40 13.78
N ILE A 93 -25.79 0.37 12.63
CA ILE A 93 -25.28 -0.86 12.01
C ILE A 93 -23.77 -1.02 12.23
N THR A 94 -22.99 0.06 12.09
CA THR A 94 -21.53 0.03 12.21
C THR A 94 -20.97 1.38 12.66
N ASP A 95 -19.78 1.36 13.25
CA ASP A 95 -18.98 2.55 13.58
C ASP A 95 -18.19 3.09 12.35
N CYS A 96 -18.46 2.55 11.16
CA CYS A 96 -17.86 2.91 9.89
C CYS A 96 -18.91 3.44 8.88
N TYR A 97 -18.48 3.64 7.64
CA TYR A 97 -19.32 4.10 6.54
C TYR A 97 -19.24 3.15 5.34
N SER A 98 -20.28 3.18 4.53
CA SER A 98 -20.28 2.59 3.19
C SER A 98 -19.97 3.68 2.17
N TRP A 99 -19.37 3.32 1.04
CA TRP A 99 -19.07 4.27 -0.03
C TRP A 99 -19.54 3.76 -1.39
N SER A 100 -19.87 4.69 -2.28
CA SER A 100 -20.00 4.43 -3.71
C SER A 100 -19.12 5.41 -4.48
N ILE A 101 -18.47 4.92 -5.54
CA ILE A 101 -17.57 5.70 -6.39
C ILE A 101 -17.83 5.25 -7.83
N SER A 102 -18.34 6.15 -8.67
CA SER A 102 -18.43 5.88 -10.11
C SER A 102 -17.05 5.97 -10.74
N LYS A 103 -16.63 4.92 -11.45
CA LYS A 103 -15.32 4.82 -12.12
C LYS A 103 -15.43 4.05 -13.42
N ASP A 104 -15.03 4.70 -14.52
CA ASP A 104 -14.85 4.09 -15.84
C ASP A 104 -16.10 3.31 -16.35
N GLY A 105 -17.31 3.80 -16.02
CA GLY A 105 -18.59 3.17 -16.41
C GLY A 105 -19.13 2.12 -15.43
N TYR A 106 -18.57 2.07 -14.21
CA TYR A 106 -19.00 1.22 -13.10
C TYR A 106 -19.12 2.02 -11.80
#